data_AF-A0A2M8PRE1-F1
#
_entry.id   AF-A0A2M8PRE1-F1
#
_cell.length_a   1.000
_cell.length_b   1.000
_cell.length_c   1.000
_cell.angle_alpha   90.00
_cell.angle_beta   90.00
_cell.angle_gamma   90.00
#
_symmetry.space_group_name_H-M   'P 1'
#
loop_
_entity.id
_entity.type
_entity.pdbx_description
1 polymer ?
#
loop_
_entity_poly.entity_id
_entity_poly.type
_entity_poly.pdbx_seq_one_letter_code
_entity_poly.pdbx_strand_id
1 'polypeptide(L)'
;MIIFLSPFFVMILIGSISTLLHAQSTSCGEIVINAVETAGESCQIIGRNQVCYGHFIAEAEPQPQVTNFSFAQVGDIVDVNDVQSVRVNGLNEITGQWGIVMMRLQLNVPDTLPGENVTFVMFGDTEITQANAVEGVASNPSPMQAFYLKAGIGGATCAEAPESGLLVQTPEGVGEILLRINEVDIMLGSTVFFQILEEADSSAMYVSTLEGAAFVEADETLQVAVAGTSLRIPVAVDGDKVSASSPPNSPTAYNAEAMSRLPVELLPRRINIASALTNGQVELVRERIVSGEPLCDALFLPDCDSLPPAFRDGLNTSIEQSFSADNDNEVTFNDNDDSEDNDNQIAVDDGLNDDNDADDVGGGNGDTGSSGNNSGNNSDDIGSDDGSNNNDNTNDDGGGGSDDNDNTNDDGGGGSDDNDNTNDDDDDNRGRGRGGRDD
;
A
#
# COMPACT_ATOMS: atom_id res chain seq x y z
N MET A 1 17.97 -63.23 -72.71
CA MET A 1 16.56 -63.50 -73.11
C MET A 1 15.90 -64.28 -71.98
N ILE A 2 14.60 -64.10 -71.80
CA ILE A 2 13.75 -64.67 -70.73
C ILE A 2 13.93 -63.98 -69.38
N ILE A 3 12.82 -63.37 -68.95
CA ILE A 3 12.58 -62.66 -67.70
C ILE A 3 11.84 -63.64 -66.78
N PHE A 4 12.13 -63.63 -65.47
CA PHE A 4 11.22 -64.15 -64.46
C PHE A 4 10.90 -63.04 -63.45
N LEU A 5 9.60 -62.78 -63.28
CA LEU A 5 9.05 -61.78 -62.37
C LEU A 5 9.11 -62.29 -60.93
N SER A 6 9.58 -61.45 -60.00
CA SER A 6 9.50 -61.70 -58.56
C SER A 6 8.32 -60.94 -57.96
N PRO A 7 7.42 -61.60 -57.19
CA PRO A 7 6.25 -60.97 -56.60
C PRO A 7 6.61 -60.30 -55.26
N PHE A 8 7.33 -59.18 -55.31
CA PHE A 8 7.53 -58.30 -54.15
C PHE A 8 6.91 -56.91 -54.34
N PHE A 9 5.75 -56.89 -55.03
CA PHE A 9 4.83 -55.76 -55.06
C PHE A 9 3.94 -55.79 -53.80
N VAL A 10 4.56 -55.64 -52.63
CA VAL A 10 3.85 -55.58 -51.34
C VAL A 10 4.39 -54.41 -50.51
N MET A 11 3.70 -53.27 -50.66
CA MET A 11 3.23 -52.48 -49.52
C MET A 11 4.28 -51.82 -48.60
N ILE A 12 5.35 -51.23 -49.16
CA ILE A 12 6.05 -50.13 -48.48
C ILE A 12 5.44 -48.81 -48.96
N LEU A 13 4.22 -48.56 -48.47
CA LEU A 13 3.53 -47.27 -48.56
C LEU A 13 3.20 -46.80 -47.13
N ILE A 14 4.23 -46.87 -46.27
CA ILE A 14 4.31 -46.09 -45.04
C ILE A 14 4.69 -44.69 -45.54
N GLY A 15 3.74 -43.79 -45.78
CA GLY A 15 2.78 -43.38 -44.75
C GLY A 15 3.39 -42.26 -43.94
N SER A 16 4.00 -41.29 -44.65
CA SER A 16 4.55 -40.05 -44.10
C SER A 16 3.41 -39.18 -43.57
N ILE A 17 2.85 -39.57 -42.43
CA ILE A 17 1.97 -38.74 -41.63
C ILE A 17 2.88 -37.69 -41.00
N SER A 18 3.15 -36.63 -41.77
CA SER A 18 3.67 -35.38 -41.22
C SER A 18 2.63 -34.87 -40.23
N THR A 19 2.82 -35.17 -38.95
CA THR A 19 2.03 -34.60 -37.87
C THR A 19 2.25 -33.09 -37.91
N LEU A 20 1.27 -32.37 -38.48
CA LEU A 20 1.17 -30.93 -38.36
C LEU A 20 0.97 -30.62 -36.87
N LEU A 21 2.09 -30.40 -36.17
CA LEU A 21 2.14 -29.66 -34.93
C LEU A 21 1.53 -28.29 -35.22
N HIS A 22 0.23 -28.18 -34.97
CA HIS A 22 -0.40 -26.89 -34.83
C HIS A 22 0.22 -26.31 -33.57
N ALA A 23 1.01 -25.25 -33.71
CA ALA A 23 1.31 -24.39 -32.57
C ALA A 23 -0.04 -23.92 -32.06
N GLN A 24 -0.44 -24.40 -30.88
CA GLN A 24 -1.63 -23.90 -30.23
C GLN A 24 -1.29 -22.47 -29.82
N SER A 25 -1.90 -21.49 -30.49
CA SER A 25 -1.91 -20.13 -30.00
C SER A 25 -2.68 -20.14 -28.69
N THR A 26 -1.97 -20.07 -27.57
CA THR A 26 -2.54 -19.87 -26.24
C THR A 26 -3.52 -18.71 -26.33
N SER A 27 -4.76 -18.92 -25.90
CA SER A 27 -5.77 -17.85 -26.01
C SER A 27 -5.44 -16.71 -25.04
N CYS A 28 -5.81 -15.47 -25.36
CA CYS A 28 -5.57 -14.32 -24.47
C CYS A 28 -6.07 -14.59 -23.03
N GLY A 29 -7.29 -15.12 -22.88
CA GLY A 29 -7.83 -15.49 -21.56
C GLY A 29 -7.03 -16.61 -20.85
N GLU A 30 -6.45 -17.55 -21.58
CA GLU A 30 -5.59 -18.61 -21.02
C GLU A 30 -4.24 -18.06 -20.55
N ILE A 31 -3.68 -17.04 -21.24
CA ILE A 31 -2.48 -16.31 -20.76
C ILE A 31 -2.80 -15.57 -19.46
N VAL A 32 -3.93 -14.86 -19.42
CA VAL A 32 -4.36 -14.09 -18.22
C VAL A 32 -4.56 -15.04 -17.03
N ILE A 33 -5.34 -16.12 -17.20
CA ILE A 33 -5.58 -17.12 -16.14
C ILE A 33 -4.26 -17.72 -15.65
N ASN A 34 -3.39 -18.18 -16.56
CA ASN A 34 -2.13 -18.81 -16.18
C ASN A 34 -1.19 -17.86 -15.44
N ALA A 35 -1.15 -16.58 -15.83
CA ALA A 35 -0.35 -15.57 -15.16
C ALA A 35 -0.84 -15.29 -13.74
N VAL A 36 -2.16 -15.17 -13.53
CA VAL A 36 -2.77 -14.99 -12.21
C VAL A 36 -2.51 -16.20 -11.32
N GLU A 37 -2.78 -17.42 -11.81
CA GLU A 37 -2.51 -18.65 -11.06
C GLU A 37 -1.03 -18.74 -10.66
N THR A 38 -0.11 -18.47 -11.60
CA THR A 38 1.34 -18.52 -11.35
C THR A 38 1.79 -17.47 -10.33
N ALA A 39 1.26 -16.24 -10.39
CA ALA A 39 1.57 -15.19 -9.43
C ALA A 39 1.05 -15.53 -8.02
N GLY A 40 -0.20 -16.04 -7.95
CA GLY A 40 -0.82 -16.49 -6.72
C GLY A 40 -0.15 -17.71 -6.08
N GLU A 41 0.51 -18.57 -6.86
CA GLU A 41 1.34 -19.67 -6.36
C GLU A 41 2.74 -19.21 -5.94
N SER A 42 3.39 -18.38 -6.76
CA SER A 42 4.79 -18.00 -6.56
C SER A 42 5.00 -17.00 -5.42
N CYS A 43 4.01 -16.14 -5.16
CA CYS A 43 4.09 -15.08 -4.15
C CYS A 43 3.45 -15.43 -2.80
N GLN A 44 3.05 -16.68 -2.53
CA GLN A 44 2.40 -17.07 -1.27
C GLN A 44 3.22 -16.75 -0.02
N ILE A 45 4.55 -16.78 -0.13
CA ILE A 45 5.49 -16.57 0.98
C ILE A 45 5.95 -15.11 1.13
N ILE A 46 5.40 -14.17 0.35
CA ILE A 46 5.78 -12.75 0.42
C ILE A 46 5.50 -12.17 1.81
N GLY A 47 6.57 -11.70 2.45
CA GLY A 47 6.58 -11.17 3.81
C GLY A 47 6.18 -9.70 3.87
N ARG A 48 6.49 -9.07 5.01
CA ARG A 48 6.30 -7.62 5.22
C ARG A 48 7.36 -6.83 4.46
N ASN A 49 6.97 -5.68 3.90
CA ASN A 49 7.84 -4.76 3.16
C ASN A 49 8.64 -5.45 2.06
N GLN A 50 7.99 -6.33 1.32
CA GLN A 50 8.60 -7.10 0.24
C GLN A 50 7.83 -6.93 -1.07
N VAL A 51 8.56 -7.05 -2.17
CA VAL A 51 8.04 -7.19 -3.53
C VAL A 51 8.36 -8.60 -4.04
N CYS A 52 7.41 -9.19 -4.76
CA CYS A 52 7.52 -10.52 -5.36
C CYS A 52 7.27 -10.45 -6.87
N TYR A 53 8.14 -11.11 -7.63
CA TYR A 53 7.98 -11.31 -9.06
C TYR A 53 6.91 -12.39 -9.29
N GLY A 54 5.66 -11.97 -9.53
CA GLY A 54 4.52 -12.88 -9.66
C GLY A 54 4.49 -13.60 -11.00
N HIS A 55 4.49 -12.87 -12.11
CA HIS A 55 4.52 -13.45 -13.44
C HIS A 55 5.22 -12.52 -14.46
N PHE A 56 5.95 -13.16 -15.37
CA PHE A 56 6.68 -12.67 -16.55
C PHE A 56 6.99 -11.17 -16.76
N ILE A 57 8.29 -10.84 -16.84
CA ILE A 57 8.89 -9.49 -16.96
C ILE A 57 8.22 -8.45 -16.06
N ALA A 58 8.71 -8.47 -14.82
CA ALA A 58 9.03 -7.24 -14.13
C ALA A 58 10.50 -6.87 -14.41
N GLU A 59 10.75 -5.64 -14.84
CA GLU A 59 12.07 -5.00 -14.74
C GLU A 59 12.07 -4.16 -13.46
N ALA A 60 13.04 -4.37 -12.57
CA ALA A 60 13.16 -3.57 -11.36
C ALA A 60 14.57 -3.00 -11.25
N GLU A 61 14.66 -1.69 -11.02
CA GLU A 61 15.94 -1.03 -10.77
C GLU A 61 16.19 -0.94 -9.26
N PRO A 62 17.38 -1.35 -8.78
CA PRO A 62 17.74 -1.19 -7.39
C PRO A 62 17.98 0.27 -7.03
N GLN A 63 17.79 0.59 -5.75
CA GLN A 63 18.26 1.85 -5.16
C GLN A 63 19.79 2.01 -5.32
N PRO A 64 20.32 3.24 -5.48
CA PRO A 64 21.74 3.46 -5.79
C PRO A 64 22.76 2.87 -4.79
N GLN A 65 22.36 2.70 -3.52
CA GLN A 65 23.18 2.07 -2.47
C GLN A 65 23.18 0.53 -2.49
N VAL A 66 22.26 -0.11 -3.22
CA VAL A 66 22.06 -1.55 -3.19
C VAL A 66 23.01 -2.22 -4.18
N THR A 67 23.90 -3.06 -3.65
CA THR A 67 24.98 -3.72 -4.44
C THR A 67 24.69 -5.18 -4.75
N ASN A 68 23.67 -5.78 -4.11
CA ASN A 68 23.26 -7.16 -4.32
C ASN A 68 21.73 -7.23 -4.46
N PHE A 69 21.27 -7.14 -5.70
CA PHE A 69 19.85 -7.14 -6.06
C PHE A 69 19.59 -8.27 -7.07
N SER A 70 18.56 -9.08 -6.84
CA SER A 70 18.18 -10.19 -7.72
C SER A 70 16.66 -10.26 -7.83
N PHE A 71 16.15 -9.75 -8.94
CA PHE A 71 14.72 -9.72 -9.25
C PHE A 71 14.54 -9.98 -10.76
N ALA A 72 14.82 -11.21 -11.18
CA ALA A 72 15.00 -11.59 -12.58
C ALA A 72 14.11 -12.78 -13.02
N GLN A 73 13.56 -13.53 -12.09
CA GLN A 73 12.70 -14.70 -12.36
C GLN A 73 11.49 -14.72 -11.42
N VAL A 74 10.44 -15.43 -11.86
CA VAL A 74 9.22 -15.67 -11.08
C VAL A 74 9.56 -16.32 -9.73
N GLY A 75 8.97 -15.79 -8.67
CA GLY A 75 9.22 -16.20 -7.28
C GLY A 75 10.45 -15.55 -6.62
N ASP A 76 11.22 -14.70 -7.33
CA ASP A 76 12.19 -13.83 -6.68
C ASP A 76 11.45 -12.83 -5.76
N ILE A 77 11.97 -12.67 -4.54
CA ILE A 77 11.45 -11.76 -3.53
C ILE A 77 12.60 -10.90 -3.00
N VAL A 78 12.41 -9.58 -3.00
CA VAL A 78 13.36 -8.60 -2.46
C VAL A 78 12.65 -7.63 -1.52
N ASP A 79 13.41 -6.94 -0.67
CA ASP A 79 12.89 -5.90 0.19
C ASP A 79 12.46 -4.68 -0.64
N VAL A 80 11.31 -4.10 -0.34
CA VAL A 80 10.81 -2.91 -1.06
C VAL A 80 11.71 -1.69 -0.86
N ASN A 81 12.43 -1.62 0.27
CA ASN A 81 13.38 -0.54 0.56
C ASN A 81 14.61 -0.59 -0.37
N ASP A 82 14.87 -1.72 -1.03
CA ASP A 82 15.99 -1.90 -1.96
C ASP A 82 15.62 -1.51 -3.42
N VAL A 83 14.36 -1.18 -3.68
CA VAL A 83 13.79 -0.97 -5.02
C VAL A 83 13.61 0.53 -5.30
N GLN A 84 14.06 0.99 -6.46
CA GLN A 84 13.88 2.38 -6.93
C GLN A 84 12.71 2.49 -7.91
N SER A 85 12.61 1.53 -8.83
CA SER A 85 11.52 1.45 -9.80
C SER A 85 11.15 -0.02 -10.04
N VAL A 86 9.89 -0.26 -10.37
CA VAL A 86 9.41 -1.53 -10.93
C VAL A 86 8.53 -1.21 -12.13
N ARG A 87 8.89 -1.74 -13.28
CA ARG A 87 8.08 -1.76 -14.50
C ARG A 87 7.59 -3.19 -14.72
N VAL A 88 6.29 -3.35 -14.91
CA VAL A 88 5.64 -4.59 -15.30
C VAL A 88 5.19 -4.44 -16.75
N ASN A 89 5.31 -5.51 -17.55
CA ASN A 89 5.02 -5.45 -18.98
C ASN A 89 3.57 -5.80 -19.35
N GLY A 90 3.07 -5.13 -20.38
CA GLY A 90 1.79 -5.41 -21.03
C GLY A 90 1.69 -6.83 -21.61
N LEU A 91 0.46 -7.27 -21.89
CA LEU A 91 0.20 -8.57 -22.49
C LEU A 91 0.83 -8.67 -23.89
N ASN A 92 1.47 -9.81 -24.16
CA ASN A 92 1.98 -10.20 -25.45
C ASN A 92 1.48 -11.59 -25.84
N GLU A 93 0.48 -11.64 -26.71
CA GLU A 93 -0.16 -12.86 -27.22
C GLU A 93 0.78 -13.71 -28.10
N ILE A 94 1.82 -13.11 -28.70
CA ILE A 94 2.78 -13.84 -29.56
C ILE A 94 3.70 -14.72 -28.71
N THR A 95 4.07 -14.23 -27.53
CA THR A 95 5.02 -14.89 -26.63
C THR A 95 4.36 -15.57 -25.43
N GLY A 96 3.05 -15.35 -25.20
CA GLY A 96 2.27 -16.00 -24.14
C GLY A 96 2.51 -15.36 -22.77
N GLN A 97 2.61 -14.04 -22.72
CA GLN A 97 3.30 -13.32 -21.64
C GLN A 97 2.49 -12.13 -21.14
N TRP A 98 2.34 -11.98 -19.82
CA TRP A 98 1.69 -10.83 -19.19
C TRP A 98 2.32 -10.60 -17.81
N GLY A 99 2.68 -9.36 -17.49
CA GLY A 99 3.38 -9.07 -16.25
C GLY A 99 2.44 -8.92 -15.04
N ILE A 100 2.88 -9.47 -13.90
CA ILE A 100 2.26 -9.31 -12.59
C ILE A 100 3.35 -9.20 -11.51
N VAL A 101 3.24 -8.20 -10.64
CA VAL A 101 4.04 -8.04 -9.42
C VAL A 101 3.12 -7.85 -8.22
N MET A 102 3.48 -8.46 -7.09
CA MET A 102 2.78 -8.29 -5.82
C MET A 102 3.71 -7.65 -4.80
N MET A 103 3.20 -6.73 -3.98
CA MET A 103 3.91 -6.18 -2.83
C MET A 103 3.03 -6.25 -1.59
N ARG A 104 3.67 -6.42 -0.42
CA ARG A 104 3.02 -6.28 0.88
C ARG A 104 3.77 -5.24 1.69
N LEU A 105 3.08 -4.18 2.07
CA LEU A 105 3.65 -3.02 2.73
C LEU A 105 3.00 -2.85 4.11
N GLN A 106 3.83 -2.68 5.14
CA GLN A 106 3.39 -2.09 6.38
C GLN A 106 3.54 -0.59 6.26
N LEU A 107 2.43 0.08 5.94
CA LEU A 107 2.35 1.53 6.05
C LEU A 107 2.12 1.88 7.54
N ASN A 108 2.54 3.07 7.97
CA ASN A 108 2.21 3.51 9.31
C ASN A 108 0.71 3.81 9.35
N VAL A 109 -0.02 3.06 10.17
CA VAL A 109 -1.43 3.29 10.40
C VAL A 109 -1.65 3.36 11.90
N PRO A 110 -2.19 4.48 12.44
CA PRO A 110 -2.55 4.59 13.84
C PRO A 110 -3.44 3.43 14.30
N ASP A 111 -3.26 3.00 15.56
CA ASP A 111 -4.10 2.00 16.25
C ASP A 111 -4.18 0.58 15.63
N THR A 112 -3.25 0.20 14.75
CA THR A 112 -3.25 -1.14 14.11
C THR A 112 -2.59 -2.25 14.92
N LEU A 113 -3.09 -3.48 14.71
CA LEU A 113 -2.50 -4.67 15.31
C LEU A 113 -1.17 -5.05 14.60
N PRO A 114 -0.12 -5.45 15.34
CA PRO A 114 1.15 -5.85 14.73
C PRO A 114 0.98 -7.05 13.79
N GLY A 115 1.21 -6.86 12.49
CA GLY A 115 1.25 -7.93 11.50
C GLY A 115 0.41 -7.69 10.24
N GLU A 116 -0.43 -6.66 10.23
CA GLU A 116 -1.28 -6.32 9.09
C GLU A 116 -0.49 -5.56 8.01
N ASN A 117 -0.82 -5.81 6.74
CA ASN A 117 -0.10 -5.29 5.58
C ASN A 117 -1.08 -4.93 4.47
N VAL A 118 -0.87 -3.77 3.88
CA VAL A 118 -1.52 -3.35 2.63
C VAL A 118 -0.94 -4.17 1.50
N THR A 119 -1.79 -4.68 0.62
CA THR A 119 -1.33 -5.42 -0.57
C THR A 119 -1.51 -4.61 -1.82
N PHE A 120 -0.43 -4.49 -2.59
CA PHE A 120 -0.43 -3.89 -3.92
C PHE A 120 -0.30 -5.03 -4.94
N VAL A 121 -1.09 -5.01 -6.00
CA VAL A 121 -0.97 -5.92 -7.13
C VAL A 121 -0.89 -5.08 -8.40
N MET A 122 0.26 -5.11 -9.06
CA MET A 122 0.55 -4.31 -10.25
C MET A 122 0.64 -5.23 -11.48
N PHE A 123 -0.02 -4.84 -12.57
CA PHE A 123 -0.20 -5.72 -13.73
C PHE A 123 -0.39 -4.97 -15.05
N GLY A 124 -0.08 -5.65 -16.15
CA GLY A 124 -0.01 -5.01 -17.47
C GLY A 124 1.14 -4.01 -17.56
N ASP A 125 1.11 -3.14 -18.57
CA ASP A 125 2.19 -2.17 -18.79
C ASP A 125 2.07 -1.00 -17.81
N THR A 126 2.65 -1.18 -16.62
CA THR A 126 2.55 -0.27 -15.47
C THR A 126 3.91 -0.14 -14.81
N GLU A 127 4.27 1.09 -14.48
CA GLU A 127 5.53 1.42 -13.82
C GLU A 127 5.26 2.20 -12.53
N ILE A 128 5.95 1.81 -11.46
CA ILE A 128 6.05 2.57 -10.22
C ILE A 128 7.51 3.00 -10.02
N THR A 129 7.72 4.28 -9.72
CA THR A 129 9.02 4.82 -9.34
C THR A 129 8.88 5.49 -7.99
N GLN A 130 9.68 5.08 -7.02
CA GLN A 130 9.61 5.64 -5.67
C GLN A 130 9.90 7.15 -5.70
N ALA A 131 9.11 7.93 -4.97
CA ALA A 131 9.37 9.35 -4.82
C ALA A 131 10.63 9.53 -3.95
N ASN A 132 11.64 10.20 -4.49
CA ASN A 132 12.89 10.42 -3.79
C ASN A 132 12.70 11.26 -2.52
N ALA A 133 13.46 10.94 -1.49
CA ALA A 133 13.68 11.77 -0.32
C ALA A 133 13.99 13.23 -0.73
N VAL A 134 13.27 14.19 -0.16
CA VAL A 134 13.58 15.62 -0.36
C VAL A 134 14.72 15.97 0.60
N GLU A 135 15.89 16.29 0.06
CA GLU A 135 17.05 16.67 0.88
C GLU A 135 16.70 17.84 1.83
N GLY A 136 16.89 17.62 3.12
CA GLY A 136 16.62 18.61 4.16
C GLY A 136 15.26 18.50 4.85
N VAL A 137 14.39 17.57 4.45
CA VAL A 137 13.16 17.25 5.20
C VAL A 137 13.47 16.20 6.27
N ALA A 138 13.01 16.43 7.51
CA ALA A 138 13.34 15.57 8.66
C ALA A 138 12.64 14.20 8.62
N SER A 139 11.49 14.11 7.95
CA SER A 139 10.71 12.90 7.73
C SER A 139 10.63 12.59 6.23
N ASN A 140 11.45 11.64 5.77
CA ASN A 140 11.24 11.05 4.45
C ASN A 140 10.06 10.08 4.51
N PRO A 141 9.19 10.01 3.48
CA PRO A 141 8.17 8.98 3.40
C PRO A 141 8.86 7.61 3.38
N SER A 142 8.27 6.61 4.04
CA SER A 142 8.78 5.24 3.96
C SER A 142 8.68 4.75 2.51
N PRO A 143 9.56 3.86 2.05
CA PRO A 143 9.49 3.33 0.70
C PRO A 143 8.09 2.81 0.33
N MET A 144 7.62 3.23 -0.84
CA MET A 144 6.27 3.01 -1.37
C MET A 144 5.08 3.61 -0.59
N GLN A 145 5.29 4.47 0.41
CA GLN A 145 4.25 5.42 0.89
C GLN A 145 4.05 6.58 -0.09
N ALA A 146 5.11 6.99 -0.79
CA ALA A 146 5.09 8.02 -1.83
C ALA A 146 5.78 7.51 -3.11
N PHE A 147 5.07 7.55 -4.23
CA PHE A 147 5.58 7.05 -5.52
C PHE A 147 4.87 7.69 -6.73
N TYR A 148 5.54 7.61 -7.87
CA TYR A 148 4.99 7.96 -9.16
C TYR A 148 4.46 6.70 -9.85
N LEU A 149 3.19 6.73 -10.26
CA LEU A 149 2.54 5.71 -11.07
C LEU A 149 2.50 6.19 -12.53
N LYS A 150 3.05 5.38 -13.44
CA LYS A 150 3.07 5.60 -14.89
C LYS A 150 2.37 4.43 -15.59
N ALA A 151 1.63 4.74 -16.64
CA ALA A 151 1.34 3.74 -17.68
C ALA A 151 2.58 3.56 -18.55
N GLY A 152 2.78 2.36 -19.08
CA GLY A 152 3.69 2.16 -20.20
C GLY A 152 3.01 2.38 -21.55
N ILE A 153 3.75 2.09 -22.61
CA ILE A 153 3.38 2.38 -24.01
C ILE A 153 2.44 1.33 -24.64
N GLY A 154 2.17 0.24 -23.94
CA GLY A 154 1.38 -0.91 -24.40
C GLY A 154 0.07 -1.09 -23.61
N GLY A 155 -1.05 -0.70 -24.22
CA GLY A 155 -2.37 -1.12 -23.73
C GLY A 155 -2.63 -2.62 -23.92
N ALA A 156 -3.64 -3.15 -23.22
CA ALA A 156 -4.11 -4.52 -23.43
C ALA A 156 -4.52 -4.74 -24.90
N THR A 157 -3.98 -5.78 -25.54
CA THR A 157 -4.18 -6.06 -26.97
C THR A 157 -5.45 -6.86 -27.29
N CYS A 158 -6.07 -7.47 -26.28
CA CYS A 158 -7.28 -8.29 -26.36
C CYS A 158 -8.33 -7.87 -25.32
N ALA A 159 -9.57 -8.34 -25.50
CA ALA A 159 -10.73 -7.89 -24.74
C ALA A 159 -10.93 -8.61 -23.39
N GLU A 160 -10.28 -9.75 -23.19
CA GLU A 160 -10.34 -10.56 -21.97
C GLU A 160 -9.32 -10.12 -20.90
N ALA A 161 -8.27 -9.40 -21.29
CA ALA A 161 -7.30 -8.85 -20.36
C ALA A 161 -7.83 -7.60 -19.65
N PRO A 162 -7.51 -7.39 -18.36
CA PRO A 162 -7.78 -6.12 -17.68
C PRO A 162 -6.95 -4.98 -18.30
N GLU A 163 -7.40 -3.75 -18.06
CA GLU A 163 -6.57 -2.56 -18.31
C GLU A 163 -5.37 -2.56 -17.36
N SER A 164 -4.21 -2.10 -17.83
CA SER A 164 -2.98 -1.99 -17.02
C SER A 164 -3.21 -1.10 -15.80
N GLY A 165 -2.66 -1.46 -14.64
CA GLY A 165 -2.67 -0.60 -13.48
C GLY A 165 -2.24 -1.28 -12.18
N LEU A 166 -2.70 -0.68 -11.08
CA LEU A 166 -2.34 -1.01 -9.71
C LEU A 166 -3.61 -1.19 -8.87
N LEU A 167 -3.84 -2.41 -8.37
CA LEU A 167 -4.78 -2.65 -7.27
C LEU A 167 -4.09 -2.38 -5.94
N VAL A 168 -4.76 -1.70 -5.03
CA VAL A 168 -4.38 -1.56 -3.63
C VAL A 168 -5.54 -2.06 -2.76
N GLN A 169 -5.24 -2.93 -1.80
CA GLN A 169 -6.18 -3.39 -0.79
C GLN A 169 -5.62 -3.15 0.61
N THR A 170 -6.36 -2.43 1.44
CA THR A 170 -6.18 -2.47 2.90
C THR A 170 -6.89 -3.70 3.49
N PRO A 171 -6.39 -4.26 4.61
CA PRO A 171 -7.17 -5.24 5.35
C PRO A 171 -8.34 -4.57 6.10
N GLU A 172 -9.33 -5.36 6.51
CA GLU A 172 -10.51 -4.89 7.26
C GLU A 172 -10.17 -4.57 8.72
N GLY A 173 -10.76 -3.51 9.28
CA GLY A 173 -10.56 -3.12 10.68
C GLY A 173 -9.22 -2.43 10.98
N VAL A 174 -8.36 -2.26 9.97
CA VAL A 174 -6.99 -1.74 10.08
C VAL A 174 -6.94 -0.21 10.00
N GLY A 175 -8.07 0.49 10.11
CA GLY A 175 -8.13 1.94 9.96
C GLY A 175 -7.84 2.43 8.53
N GLU A 176 -7.27 3.62 8.42
CA GLU A 176 -7.01 4.33 7.16
C GLU A 176 -5.52 4.34 6.84
N ILE A 177 -5.15 4.01 5.61
CA ILE A 177 -3.79 4.25 5.12
C ILE A 177 -3.75 5.58 4.37
N LEU A 178 -2.59 6.25 4.46
CA LEU A 178 -2.24 7.39 3.62
C LEU A 178 -1.23 6.95 2.56
N LEU A 179 -1.50 7.31 1.31
CA LEU A 179 -0.60 7.14 0.16
C LEU A 179 -0.50 8.45 -0.60
N ARG A 180 0.71 8.77 -1.09
CA ARG A 180 0.94 9.88 -2.01
C ARG A 180 1.32 9.34 -3.39
N ILE A 181 0.35 9.30 -4.31
CA ILE A 181 0.54 8.78 -5.67
C ILE A 181 0.49 9.95 -6.66
N ASN A 182 1.53 10.16 -7.45
CA ASN A 182 1.59 11.27 -8.43
C ASN A 182 1.33 12.66 -7.82
N GLU A 183 1.85 12.90 -6.61
CA GLU A 183 1.61 14.12 -5.81
C GLU A 183 0.14 14.35 -5.41
N VAL A 184 -0.71 13.33 -5.52
CA VAL A 184 -2.09 13.29 -4.99
C VAL A 184 -2.09 12.55 -3.65
N ASP A 185 -2.70 13.15 -2.64
CA ASP A 185 -2.89 12.51 -1.34
C ASP A 185 -4.18 11.68 -1.34
N ILE A 186 -4.03 10.42 -0.96
CA ILE A 186 -5.10 9.43 -1.03
C ILE A 186 -5.19 8.74 0.32
N MET A 187 -6.36 8.85 0.94
CA MET A 187 -6.71 8.13 2.16
C MET A 187 -7.71 7.02 1.82
N LEU A 188 -7.37 5.78 2.13
CA LEU A 188 -8.24 4.63 1.88
C LEU A 188 -8.26 3.64 3.05
N GLY A 189 -9.43 3.06 3.29
CA GLY A 189 -9.64 1.88 4.14
C GLY A 189 -10.36 0.79 3.36
N SER A 190 -9.95 0.57 2.10
CA SER A 190 -10.75 -0.13 1.10
C SER A 190 -9.93 -0.82 0.01
N THR A 191 -10.61 -1.30 -1.05
CA THR A 191 -9.96 -1.83 -2.25
C THR A 191 -10.17 -0.89 -3.44
N VAL A 192 -9.07 -0.36 -3.97
CA VAL A 192 -9.05 0.68 -5.01
C VAL A 192 -8.18 0.23 -6.19
N PHE A 193 -8.64 0.49 -7.41
CA PHE A 193 -7.88 0.33 -8.63
C PHE A 193 -7.41 1.69 -9.16
N PHE A 194 -6.11 1.82 -9.38
CA PHE A 194 -5.45 2.99 -9.94
C PHE A 194 -4.96 2.67 -11.36
N GLN A 195 -5.26 3.56 -12.29
CA GLN A 195 -4.80 3.48 -13.67
C GLN A 195 -4.40 4.86 -14.18
N ILE A 196 -3.41 4.91 -15.08
CA ILE A 196 -3.06 6.10 -15.85
C ILE A 196 -3.55 5.87 -17.26
N LEU A 197 -4.33 6.80 -17.81
CA LEU A 197 -4.69 6.81 -19.22
C LEU A 197 -4.04 8.01 -19.90
N GLU A 198 -3.34 7.75 -20.99
CA GLU A 198 -2.73 8.77 -21.84
C GLU A 198 -3.57 8.97 -23.10
N GLU A 199 -4.09 10.18 -23.28
CA GLU A 199 -4.74 10.65 -24.51
C GLU A 199 -3.76 11.52 -25.31
N ALA A 200 -4.04 11.76 -26.59
CA ALA A 200 -3.10 12.41 -27.52
C ALA A 200 -2.52 13.76 -27.06
N ASP A 201 -3.28 14.51 -26.25
CA ASP A 201 -2.90 15.84 -25.74
C ASP A 201 -3.01 15.95 -24.19
N SER A 202 -3.31 14.87 -23.46
CA SER A 202 -3.46 14.90 -22.00
C SER A 202 -3.39 13.52 -21.34
N SER A 203 -2.77 13.43 -20.16
CA SER A 203 -2.81 12.23 -19.32
C SER A 203 -3.69 12.45 -18.08
N ALA A 204 -4.28 11.38 -17.55
CA ALA A 204 -5.04 11.42 -16.30
C ALA A 204 -4.89 10.14 -15.48
N MET A 205 -4.80 10.30 -14.16
CA MET A 205 -4.96 9.22 -13.20
C MET A 205 -6.43 9.02 -12.90
N TYR A 206 -6.87 7.76 -12.85
CA TYR A 206 -8.20 7.38 -12.40
C TYR A 206 -8.10 6.58 -11.11
N VAL A 207 -8.99 6.89 -10.16
CA VAL A 207 -9.08 6.25 -8.85
C VAL A 207 -10.45 5.59 -8.75
N SER A 208 -10.51 4.29 -9.03
CA SER A 208 -11.75 3.51 -9.13
C SER A 208 -11.95 2.66 -7.88
N THR A 209 -12.98 2.96 -7.09
CA THR A 209 -13.21 2.30 -5.80
C THR A 209 -14.10 1.07 -5.98
N LEU A 210 -13.56 -0.11 -5.71
CA LEU A 210 -14.24 -1.41 -5.94
C LEU A 210 -15.14 -1.80 -4.77
N GLU A 211 -14.78 -1.35 -3.57
CA GLU A 211 -15.39 -1.63 -2.27
C GLU A 211 -15.10 -0.43 -1.35
N GLY A 212 -15.90 -0.17 -0.32
CA GLY A 212 -15.64 0.90 0.65
C GLY A 212 -15.64 2.31 0.04
N ALA A 213 -14.67 3.13 0.44
CA ALA A 213 -14.48 4.49 -0.05
C ALA A 213 -12.99 4.89 -0.09
N ALA A 214 -12.67 5.95 -0.82
CA ALA A 214 -11.35 6.59 -0.86
C ALA A 214 -11.51 8.12 -0.94
N PHE A 215 -10.81 8.83 -0.05
CA PHE A 215 -10.62 10.28 -0.17
C PHE A 215 -9.42 10.55 -1.07
N VAL A 216 -9.53 11.58 -1.90
CA VAL A 216 -8.50 11.99 -2.85
C VAL A 216 -8.39 13.51 -2.82
N GLU A 217 -7.21 14.02 -2.47
CA GLU A 217 -6.90 15.44 -2.38
C GLU A 217 -5.75 15.80 -3.31
N ALA A 218 -5.97 16.81 -4.16
CA ALA A 218 -4.92 17.49 -4.91
C ALA A 218 -5.32 18.94 -5.15
N ASP A 219 -4.35 19.85 -5.14
CA ASP A 219 -4.56 21.30 -5.35
C ASP A 219 -5.67 21.84 -4.42
N GLU A 220 -5.50 21.58 -3.11
CA GLU A 220 -6.41 21.95 -2.00
C GLU A 220 -7.87 21.47 -2.16
N THR A 221 -8.12 20.55 -3.11
CA THR A 221 -9.46 20.09 -3.46
C THR A 221 -9.64 18.62 -3.10
N LEU A 222 -10.40 18.40 -2.03
CA LEU A 222 -10.82 17.08 -1.57
C LEU A 222 -12.04 16.57 -2.36
N GLN A 223 -11.99 15.32 -2.81
CA GLN A 223 -13.12 14.57 -3.39
C GLN A 223 -13.18 13.16 -2.81
N VAL A 224 -14.33 12.50 -2.94
CA VAL A 224 -14.53 11.12 -2.47
C VAL A 224 -14.98 10.22 -3.60
N ALA A 225 -14.31 9.09 -3.74
CA ALA A 225 -14.80 7.94 -4.49
C ALA A 225 -15.47 6.96 -3.51
N VAL A 226 -16.71 6.59 -3.77
CA VAL A 226 -17.37 5.46 -3.08
C VAL A 226 -17.41 4.24 -3.99
N ALA A 227 -17.62 3.05 -3.42
CA ALA A 227 -17.76 1.82 -4.18
C ALA A 227 -18.72 1.96 -5.38
N GLY A 228 -18.27 1.56 -6.57
CA GLY A 228 -19.04 1.72 -7.82
C GLY A 228 -18.78 3.02 -8.58
N THR A 229 -17.85 3.87 -8.09
CA THR A 229 -17.48 5.15 -8.71
C THR A 229 -15.97 5.27 -8.97
N SER A 230 -15.62 6.24 -9.82
CA SER A 230 -14.25 6.62 -10.14
C SER A 230 -14.10 8.15 -10.18
N LEU A 231 -12.94 8.62 -9.72
CA LEU A 231 -12.46 9.99 -9.85
C LEU A 231 -11.38 10.05 -10.94
N ARG A 232 -11.31 11.17 -11.66
CA ARG A 232 -10.28 11.49 -12.67
C ARG A 232 -9.49 12.71 -12.21
N ILE A 233 -8.18 12.55 -12.11
CA ILE A 233 -7.22 13.59 -11.77
C ILE A 233 -6.35 13.84 -13.00
N PRO A 234 -6.41 15.01 -13.65
CA PRO A 234 -5.48 15.37 -14.71
C PRO A 234 -4.04 15.34 -14.19
N VAL A 235 -3.12 14.75 -14.96
CA VAL A 235 -1.69 14.70 -14.61
C VAL A 235 -0.82 15.28 -15.72
N ALA A 236 0.32 15.86 -15.34
CA ALA A 236 1.41 16.22 -16.24
C ALA A 236 2.52 15.17 -16.13
N VAL A 237 3.17 14.88 -17.27
CA VAL A 237 4.30 13.95 -17.36
C VAL A 237 5.55 14.73 -17.74
N ASP A 238 6.60 14.65 -16.93
CA ASP A 238 7.92 15.22 -17.19
C ASP A 238 9.00 14.14 -16.97
N GLY A 239 9.33 13.44 -18.07
CA GLY A 239 10.21 12.27 -18.06
C GLY A 239 9.63 11.12 -17.23
N ASP A 240 10.21 10.88 -16.06
CA ASP A 240 9.79 9.84 -15.12
C ASP A 240 8.95 10.36 -13.95
N LYS A 241 8.77 11.68 -13.86
CA LYS A 241 7.84 12.29 -12.90
C LYS A 241 6.45 12.40 -13.52
N VAL A 242 5.44 11.96 -12.78
CA VAL A 242 4.03 12.23 -13.07
C VAL A 242 3.42 12.97 -11.89
N SER A 243 2.78 14.11 -12.13
CA SER A 243 2.25 14.96 -11.07
C SER A 243 0.84 15.44 -11.40
N ALA A 244 -0.01 15.58 -10.38
CA ALA A 244 -1.31 16.23 -10.52
C ALA A 244 -1.16 17.61 -11.20
N SER A 245 -1.94 17.85 -12.24
CA SER A 245 -1.94 19.12 -12.99
C SER A 245 -3.23 19.92 -12.82
N SER A 246 -4.22 19.36 -12.11
CA SER A 246 -5.47 19.99 -11.70
C SER A 246 -6.14 19.17 -10.58
N PRO A 247 -7.09 19.76 -9.84
CA PRO A 247 -7.95 19.05 -8.88
C PRO A 247 -8.60 17.75 -9.39
N PRO A 248 -8.93 16.79 -8.51
CA PRO A 248 -9.83 15.69 -8.82
C PRO A 248 -11.21 16.21 -9.27
N ASN A 249 -11.82 15.55 -10.25
CA ASN A 249 -13.20 15.82 -10.63
C ASN A 249 -14.21 15.25 -9.60
N SER A 250 -15.48 15.65 -9.70
CA SER A 250 -16.55 14.99 -8.93
C SER A 250 -16.77 13.54 -9.39
N PRO A 251 -17.15 12.62 -8.48
CA PRO A 251 -17.24 11.20 -8.80
C PRO A 251 -18.17 10.89 -9.97
N THR A 252 -17.82 9.86 -10.72
CA THR A 252 -18.57 9.33 -11.86
C THR A 252 -18.73 7.82 -11.73
N ALA A 253 -19.74 7.23 -12.36
CA ALA A 253 -19.85 5.77 -12.41
C ALA A 253 -18.67 5.18 -13.19
N TYR A 254 -18.04 4.12 -12.68
CA TYR A 254 -16.93 3.49 -13.40
C TYR A 254 -17.41 2.60 -14.57
N ASN A 255 -16.47 2.14 -15.40
CA ASN A 255 -16.76 1.13 -16.41
C ASN A 255 -16.83 -0.27 -15.76
N ALA A 256 -18.05 -0.76 -15.49
CA ALA A 256 -18.27 -2.07 -14.87
C ALA A 256 -17.63 -3.24 -15.64
N GLU A 257 -17.55 -3.16 -16.97
CA GLU A 257 -16.93 -4.22 -17.79
C GLU A 257 -15.42 -4.27 -17.55
N ALA A 258 -14.75 -3.10 -17.53
CA ALA A 258 -13.32 -3.02 -17.23
C ALA A 258 -13.01 -3.52 -15.81
N MET A 259 -13.79 -3.10 -14.81
CA MET A 259 -13.60 -3.55 -13.43
C MET A 259 -13.81 -5.06 -13.27
N SER A 260 -14.71 -5.68 -14.05
CA SER A 260 -14.99 -7.13 -13.98
C SER A 260 -13.84 -8.04 -14.46
N ARG A 261 -12.81 -7.48 -15.11
CA ARG A 261 -11.62 -8.22 -15.58
C ARG A 261 -10.43 -8.16 -14.63
N LEU A 262 -10.51 -7.37 -13.56
CA LEU A 262 -9.40 -7.14 -12.64
C LEU A 262 -9.04 -8.42 -11.85
N PRO A 263 -7.74 -8.72 -11.64
CA PRO A 263 -7.29 -9.95 -10.98
C PRO A 263 -7.43 -9.87 -9.45
N VAL A 264 -8.65 -9.65 -8.97
CA VAL A 264 -8.96 -9.46 -7.54
C VAL A 264 -8.77 -10.73 -6.70
N GLU A 265 -8.63 -11.88 -7.33
CA GLU A 265 -8.25 -13.15 -6.72
C GLU A 265 -6.80 -13.19 -6.21
N LEU A 266 -5.94 -12.26 -6.64
CA LEU A 266 -4.59 -12.06 -6.08
C LEU A 266 -4.61 -11.28 -4.76
N LEU A 267 -5.75 -10.69 -4.39
CA LEU A 267 -5.88 -9.94 -3.15
C LEU A 267 -6.05 -10.90 -1.95
N PRO A 268 -5.36 -10.69 -0.82
CA PRO A 268 -5.43 -11.58 0.33
C PRO A 268 -6.84 -11.76 0.88
N ARG A 269 -7.65 -10.68 0.83
CA ARG A 269 -9.07 -10.71 1.16
C ARG A 269 -9.88 -10.70 -0.13
N ARG A 270 -10.75 -11.71 -0.29
CA ARG A 270 -11.69 -11.79 -1.40
C ARG A 270 -12.74 -10.71 -1.25
N ILE A 271 -12.91 -9.90 -2.29
CA ILE A 271 -13.91 -8.84 -2.37
C ILE A 271 -15.00 -9.18 -3.39
N ASN A 272 -16.18 -8.59 -3.22
CA ASN A 272 -17.15 -8.49 -4.30
C ASN A 272 -17.02 -7.09 -4.90
N ILE A 273 -16.56 -7.00 -6.15
CA ILE A 273 -16.54 -5.72 -6.87
C ILE A 273 -17.97 -5.19 -6.93
N ALA A 274 -18.16 -3.95 -6.50
CA ALA A 274 -19.46 -3.30 -6.49
C ALA A 274 -20.11 -3.25 -7.90
N SER A 275 -21.40 -2.93 -7.95
CA SER A 275 -22.01 -2.52 -9.23
C SER A 275 -21.69 -1.06 -9.49
N ALA A 276 -21.43 -0.70 -10.74
CA ALA A 276 -21.32 0.71 -11.13
C ALA A 276 -22.60 1.46 -10.74
N LEU A 277 -22.45 2.61 -10.07
CA LEU A 277 -23.61 3.39 -9.65
C LEU A 277 -24.37 3.93 -10.87
N THR A 278 -25.70 3.97 -10.80
CA THR A 278 -26.50 4.64 -11.83
C THR A 278 -26.35 6.17 -11.71
N ASN A 279 -26.63 6.91 -12.79
CA ASN A 279 -26.52 8.37 -12.81
C ASN A 279 -27.27 9.06 -11.64
N GLY A 280 -28.43 8.54 -11.22
CA GLY A 280 -29.18 9.09 -10.08
C GLY A 280 -28.54 8.79 -8.71
N GLN A 281 -27.83 7.67 -8.58
CA GLN A 281 -27.07 7.32 -7.38
C GLN A 281 -25.78 8.15 -7.28
N VAL A 282 -25.08 8.35 -8.41
CA VAL A 282 -23.93 9.24 -8.52
C VAL A 282 -24.31 10.68 -8.17
N GLU A 283 -25.47 11.16 -8.63
CA GLU A 283 -25.92 12.52 -8.29
C GLU A 283 -26.23 12.65 -6.79
N LEU A 284 -26.85 11.65 -6.15
CA LEU A 284 -27.05 11.66 -4.70
C LEU A 284 -25.72 11.68 -3.92
N VAL A 285 -24.70 10.96 -4.39
CA VAL A 285 -23.34 11.02 -3.82
C VAL A 285 -22.76 12.44 -3.92
N ARG A 286 -22.91 13.10 -5.07
CA ARG A 286 -22.45 14.50 -5.27
C ARG A 286 -23.23 15.50 -4.41
N GLU A 287 -24.54 15.34 -4.32
CA GLU A 287 -25.39 16.16 -3.45
C GLU A 287 -24.92 16.06 -1.99
N ARG A 288 -24.60 14.85 -1.51
CA ARG A 288 -24.04 14.62 -0.17
C ARG A 288 -22.65 15.19 0.04
N ILE A 289 -21.76 15.03 -0.93
CA ILE A 289 -20.43 15.66 -0.94
C ILE A 289 -20.57 17.18 -0.77
N VAL A 290 -21.48 17.81 -1.51
CA VAL A 290 -21.70 19.27 -1.46
C VAL A 290 -22.44 19.72 -0.20
N SER A 291 -23.31 18.89 0.38
CA SER A 291 -24.03 19.21 1.63
C SER A 291 -23.26 18.88 2.91
N GLY A 292 -22.14 18.17 2.81
CA GLY A 292 -21.39 17.66 3.96
C GLY A 292 -22.09 16.49 4.68
N GLU A 293 -23.01 15.80 4.01
CA GLU A 293 -23.67 14.61 4.56
C GLU A 293 -22.74 13.38 4.55
N PRO A 294 -22.85 12.47 5.54
CA PRO A 294 -22.11 11.21 5.55
C PRO A 294 -22.33 10.38 4.29
N LEU A 295 -21.26 9.76 3.77
CA LEU A 295 -21.29 8.94 2.55
C LEU A 295 -21.57 7.45 2.83
N CYS A 296 -22.35 7.20 3.87
CA CYS A 296 -22.76 5.89 4.37
C CYS A 296 -24.23 5.90 4.84
N ASP A 297 -24.73 4.75 5.31
CA ASP A 297 -26.07 4.52 5.88
C ASP A 297 -27.26 4.97 5.01
N ALA A 298 -27.04 5.04 3.68
CA ALA A 298 -28.11 5.12 2.70
C ALA A 298 -28.25 3.80 1.95
N LEU A 299 -29.36 3.64 1.22
CA LEU A 299 -29.44 2.63 0.16
C LEU A 299 -28.19 2.75 -0.72
N PHE A 300 -27.63 1.63 -1.19
CA PHE A 300 -26.45 1.51 -2.06
C PHE A 300 -25.11 2.10 -1.56
N LEU A 301 -25.08 2.83 -0.44
CA LEU A 301 -23.85 3.27 0.21
C LEU A 301 -23.37 2.20 1.21
N PRO A 302 -22.07 2.17 1.57
CA PRO A 302 -21.56 1.34 2.66
C PRO A 302 -22.21 1.68 4.02
N ASP A 303 -22.09 0.75 4.97
CA ASP A 303 -22.48 0.93 6.36
C ASP A 303 -21.47 1.86 7.07
N CYS A 304 -21.94 2.84 7.86
CA CYS A 304 -21.05 3.78 8.54
C CYS A 304 -20.14 3.11 9.59
N ASP A 305 -20.52 1.95 10.14
CA ASP A 305 -19.65 1.18 11.04
C ASP A 305 -18.62 0.32 10.28
N SER A 306 -18.80 0.14 8.95
CA SER A 306 -17.79 -0.46 8.07
C SER A 306 -16.79 0.55 7.51
N LEU A 307 -17.08 1.84 7.64
CA LEU A 307 -16.18 2.91 7.21
C LEU A 307 -15.32 3.43 8.38
N PRO A 308 -14.03 3.77 8.14
CA PRO A 308 -13.21 4.42 9.14
C PRO A 308 -13.73 5.81 9.56
N PRO A 309 -13.29 6.34 10.72
CA PRO A 309 -13.84 7.56 11.31
C PRO A 309 -13.88 8.79 10.39
N ALA A 310 -12.83 9.09 9.63
CA ALA A 310 -12.82 10.28 8.77
C ALA A 310 -13.85 10.22 7.63
N PHE A 311 -14.29 9.01 7.22
CA PHE A 311 -15.39 8.85 6.26
C PHE A 311 -16.79 9.07 6.87
N ARG A 312 -16.93 9.04 8.21
CA ARG A 312 -18.22 9.14 8.91
C ARG A 312 -18.67 10.58 9.15
N ASP A 313 -17.73 11.47 9.45
CA ASP A 313 -18.00 12.85 9.88
C ASP A 313 -18.22 13.85 8.71
N GLY A 314 -18.27 13.34 7.48
CA GLY A 314 -18.38 14.14 6.26
C GLY A 314 -17.03 14.79 5.87
N LEU A 315 -17.03 15.56 4.78
CA LEU A 315 -15.84 16.19 4.17
C LEU A 315 -15.19 17.32 4.99
N ASN A 316 -15.35 17.32 6.31
CA ASN A 316 -14.91 18.41 7.20
C ASN A 316 -13.48 18.23 7.74
N THR A 317 -12.79 17.15 7.34
CA THR A 317 -11.38 16.85 7.62
C THR A 317 -10.56 16.96 6.33
N SER A 318 -9.56 17.86 6.29
CA SER A 318 -8.52 17.82 5.24
C SER A 318 -7.54 16.68 5.50
N ILE A 319 -7.04 16.03 4.45
CA ILE A 319 -6.11 14.90 4.60
C ILE A 319 -4.78 15.38 5.24
N GLU A 320 -4.42 16.66 5.07
CA GLU A 320 -3.27 17.28 5.73
C GLU A 320 -3.28 17.16 7.26
N GLN A 321 -4.45 17.18 7.92
CA GLN A 321 -4.51 17.00 9.38
C GLN A 321 -4.10 15.58 9.79
N SER A 322 -4.45 14.58 8.99
CA SER A 322 -4.02 13.18 9.17
C SER A 322 -2.52 12.98 8.90
N PHE A 323 -1.91 13.75 7.98
CA PHE A 323 -0.46 13.74 7.77
C PHE A 323 0.33 14.42 8.91
N SER A 324 -0.24 15.40 9.60
CA SER A 324 0.44 16.16 10.66
C SER A 324 0.30 15.56 12.05
N ALA A 325 -0.75 14.75 12.31
CA ALA A 325 -1.04 14.16 13.61
C ALA A 325 0.08 13.25 14.16
N ASP A 326 0.92 12.69 13.28
CA ASP A 326 2.05 11.81 13.65
C ASP A 326 3.30 12.55 14.18
N ASN A 327 3.38 13.88 14.09
CA ASN A 327 4.56 14.65 14.53
C ASN A 327 4.35 15.46 15.82
N ASP A 328 3.11 15.88 16.13
CA ASP A 328 2.83 16.81 17.23
C ASP A 328 2.12 16.15 18.42
N ASN A 329 2.66 15.03 18.92
CA ASN A 329 2.39 14.63 20.31
C ASN A 329 3.29 15.43 21.29
N GLU A 330 3.32 16.76 21.12
CA GLU A 330 3.72 17.64 22.22
C GLU A 330 2.61 17.59 23.26
N VAL A 331 2.85 16.82 24.33
CA VAL A 331 2.01 16.81 25.51
C VAL A 331 2.04 18.21 26.11
N THR A 332 1.08 19.03 25.69
CA THR A 332 0.81 20.34 26.28
C THR A 332 0.24 20.09 27.68
N PHE A 333 1.15 20.01 28.65
CA PHE A 333 0.83 20.18 30.07
C PHE A 333 0.23 21.58 30.23
N ASN A 334 -1.09 21.64 30.15
CA ASN A 334 -1.84 22.88 30.23
C ASN A 334 -1.97 23.28 31.70
N ASP A 335 -0.84 23.71 32.28
CA ASP A 335 -0.75 24.31 33.63
C ASP A 335 -1.47 25.68 33.61
N ASN A 336 -2.80 25.63 33.63
CA ASN A 336 -3.70 26.76 33.77
C ASN A 336 -4.79 26.41 34.81
N ASP A 337 -4.35 26.07 36.03
CA ASP A 337 -5.22 25.97 37.21
C ASP A 337 -5.24 27.32 37.97
N ASP A 338 -5.75 28.36 37.30
CA ASP A 338 -6.00 29.67 37.89
C ASP A 338 -7.21 29.59 38.84
N SER A 339 -6.95 29.16 40.07
CA SER A 339 -7.92 29.17 41.17
C SER A 339 -7.85 30.47 41.97
N GLU A 340 -8.64 31.48 41.60
CA GLU A 340 -8.88 32.64 42.46
C GLU A 340 -9.91 32.34 43.56
N ASP A 341 -9.57 32.76 44.77
CA ASP A 341 -10.40 33.03 45.95
C ASP A 341 -11.30 31.93 46.55
N ASN A 342 -10.84 31.42 47.70
CA ASN A 342 -11.69 31.45 48.91
C ASN A 342 -10.84 31.66 50.18
N ASP A 343 -11.10 32.78 50.87
CA ASP A 343 -10.63 33.04 52.23
C ASP A 343 -11.08 31.92 53.19
N ASN A 344 -10.13 31.26 53.87
CA ASN A 344 -10.36 30.90 55.27
C ASN A 344 -9.08 30.84 56.11
N GLN A 345 -9.20 31.27 57.35
CA GLN A 345 -8.11 31.35 58.33
C GLN A 345 -7.66 29.97 58.81
N ILE A 346 -6.36 29.82 59.10
CA ILE A 346 -5.83 29.24 60.36
C ILE A 346 -4.34 29.61 60.49
N ALA A 347 -3.89 29.88 61.72
CA ALA A 347 -2.53 30.31 62.03
C ALA A 347 -1.72 29.24 62.77
N VAL A 348 -0.47 29.07 62.35
CA VAL A 348 0.70 28.47 63.04
C VAL A 348 1.91 29.13 62.33
N ASP A 349 2.74 30.01 62.90
CA ASP A 349 3.59 30.02 64.10
C ASP A 349 4.83 29.09 64.04
N ASP A 350 5.98 29.61 64.48
CA ASP A 350 7.35 29.03 64.49
C ASP A 350 7.95 28.56 63.12
N GLY A 351 9.19 28.88 62.73
CA GLY A 351 10.18 29.80 63.31
C GLY A 351 11.62 29.58 62.79
N LEU A 352 12.39 30.68 62.70
CA LEU A 352 13.85 30.81 62.90
C LEU A 352 14.91 30.40 61.84
N ASN A 353 15.77 31.39 61.54
CA ASN A 353 17.22 31.34 61.25
C ASN A 353 17.72 30.79 59.88
N ASP A 354 18.84 31.25 59.30
CA ASP A 354 19.68 32.45 59.53
C ASP A 354 20.53 32.75 58.26
N ASP A 355 20.59 34.03 57.89
CA ASP A 355 21.75 34.88 57.54
C ASP A 355 23.00 34.39 56.75
N ASN A 356 23.61 35.41 56.10
CA ASN A 356 24.98 35.57 55.54
C ASN A 356 25.13 35.22 54.04
N ASP A 357 25.14 36.20 53.12
CA ASP A 357 26.20 37.20 52.78
C ASP A 357 27.16 36.67 51.68
N ALA A 358 27.18 37.28 50.48
CA ALA A 358 28.08 38.37 50.02
C ALA A 358 29.49 37.85 49.58
N ASP A 359 30.26 38.34 48.59
CA ASP A 359 30.27 39.45 47.59
C ASP A 359 31.30 39.04 46.49
N ASP A 360 31.50 39.62 45.29
CA ASP A 360 30.76 40.48 44.33
C ASP A 360 31.62 40.56 43.02
N VAL A 361 31.07 41.05 41.89
CA VAL A 361 31.73 41.40 40.59
C VAL A 361 32.31 40.20 39.80
N GLY A 362 31.87 39.87 38.57
CA GLY A 362 31.70 40.70 37.36
C GLY A 362 32.94 40.52 36.44
N GLY A 363 32.93 40.64 35.12
CA GLY A 363 31.92 40.92 34.09
C GLY A 363 32.66 41.29 32.79
N GLY A 364 32.01 41.21 31.60
CA GLY A 364 32.53 41.87 30.38
C GLY A 364 32.76 40.99 29.15
N ASN A 365 32.06 41.38 28.08
CA ASN A 365 32.15 40.94 26.68
C ASN A 365 33.55 40.65 26.12
N GLY A 366 33.60 39.74 25.13
CA GLY A 366 34.74 39.59 24.24
C GLY A 366 34.75 40.58 23.06
N ASP A 367 35.74 40.43 22.18
CA ASP A 367 35.72 40.98 20.83
C ASP A 367 36.48 40.05 19.85
N THR A 368 36.16 40.25 18.58
CA THR A 368 36.62 39.60 17.35
C THR A 368 38.08 39.92 16.98
N GLY A 369 38.65 39.17 16.02
CA GLY A 369 39.93 39.54 15.40
C GLY A 369 40.59 38.43 14.58
N SER A 370 40.44 38.50 13.25
CA SER A 370 40.99 37.51 12.28
C SER A 370 42.38 37.91 11.73
N SER A 371 42.97 37.02 10.89
CA SER A 371 44.21 37.15 10.09
C SER A 371 45.53 36.81 10.81
N GLY A 372 46.49 36.09 10.21
CA GLY A 372 46.51 35.43 8.90
C GLY A 372 47.94 35.20 8.35
N ASN A 373 48.13 34.14 7.55
CA ASN A 373 49.37 33.73 6.84
C ASN A 373 50.57 33.33 7.75
N ASN A 374 51.60 32.57 7.33
CA ASN A 374 52.05 32.20 5.98
C ASN A 374 52.86 30.86 5.97
N SER A 375 52.85 30.17 4.82
CA SER A 375 53.90 29.27 4.26
C SER A 375 54.85 28.46 5.17
N GLY A 376 54.77 27.13 5.03
CA GLY A 376 55.58 26.46 4.00
C GLY A 376 56.68 25.49 4.48
N ASN A 377 57.09 24.62 3.53
CA ASN A 377 58.11 23.56 3.61
C ASN A 377 57.79 22.35 4.51
N ASN A 378 58.27 21.12 4.22
CA ASN A 378 58.78 20.49 3.00
C ASN A 378 58.93 18.98 3.27
N SER A 379 59.14 18.17 2.23
CA SER A 379 59.84 16.87 2.22
C SER A 379 59.26 15.69 3.03
N ASP A 380 58.73 14.73 2.28
CA ASP A 380 59.33 13.41 2.06
C ASP A 380 59.55 12.41 3.23
N ASP A 381 58.71 11.37 3.20
CA ASP A 381 59.10 9.96 3.02
C ASP A 381 59.50 9.10 4.25
N ILE A 382 59.44 7.77 4.06
CA ILE A 382 59.72 6.66 5.00
C ILE A 382 58.61 6.45 6.05
N GLY A 383 57.89 5.33 6.16
CA GLY A 383 58.19 3.97 5.74
C GLY A 383 57.98 2.99 6.93
N SER A 384 56.88 2.24 6.87
CA SER A 384 56.73 0.83 7.31
C SER A 384 56.73 0.40 8.80
N ASP A 385 56.04 -0.74 8.98
CA ASP A 385 56.08 -1.77 10.04
C ASP A 385 55.47 -1.43 11.43
N ASP A 386 54.30 -1.98 11.75
CA ASP A 386 54.04 -3.35 12.28
C ASP A 386 54.19 -3.43 13.81
N GLY A 387 53.29 -4.13 14.49
CA GLY A 387 53.30 -4.24 15.96
C GLY A 387 51.93 -4.30 16.63
N SER A 388 51.30 -5.46 16.59
CA SER A 388 50.15 -5.81 17.44
C SER A 388 50.54 -5.90 18.93
N ASN A 389 49.61 -5.55 19.84
CA ASN A 389 49.34 -6.40 21.00
C ASN A 389 48.03 -6.09 21.74
N ASN A 390 47.48 -7.13 22.36
CA ASN A 390 46.33 -7.07 23.26
C ASN A 390 46.62 -6.27 24.54
N ASN A 391 45.56 -5.80 25.19
CA ASN A 391 45.36 -6.12 26.60
C ASN A 391 43.88 -6.09 26.97
N ASP A 392 43.38 -7.21 27.51
CA ASP A 392 42.15 -7.22 28.30
C ASP A 392 42.36 -6.39 29.57
N ASN A 393 41.28 -5.82 30.11
CA ASN A 393 41.15 -5.80 31.57
C ASN A 393 39.67 -5.81 32.00
N THR A 394 39.31 -6.90 32.64
CA THR A 394 38.08 -7.07 33.43
C THR A 394 38.07 -6.15 34.65
N ASN A 395 36.88 -5.82 35.17
CA ASN A 395 36.68 -5.73 36.62
C ASN A 395 35.24 -6.09 36.97
N ASP A 396 35.10 -7.06 37.88
CA ASP A 396 33.88 -7.36 38.62
C ASP A 396 33.62 -6.31 39.72
N ASP A 397 32.35 -6.18 40.11
CA ASP A 397 31.84 -6.07 41.49
C ASP A 397 30.38 -5.56 41.42
N GLY A 398 29.38 -6.10 42.11
CA GLY A 398 29.38 -7.21 43.07
C GLY A 398 28.32 -7.01 44.17
N GLY A 399 27.22 -7.77 44.10
CA GLY A 399 26.21 -7.89 45.18
C GLY A 399 24.84 -7.23 44.89
N GLY A 400 23.72 -7.77 45.35
CA GLY A 400 23.51 -9.04 46.07
C GLY A 400 22.37 -8.99 47.09
N GLY A 401 21.39 -9.89 46.95
CA GLY A 401 20.28 -10.12 47.90
C GLY A 401 18.93 -10.20 47.17
N SER A 402 18.27 -11.37 47.03
CA SER A 402 17.63 -12.22 48.06
C SER A 402 16.30 -11.65 48.54
N ASP A 403 15.17 -12.37 48.60
CA ASP A 403 14.78 -13.72 48.15
C ASP A 403 13.26 -13.68 47.95
N ASP A 404 12.68 -14.58 47.14
CA ASP A 404 11.57 -15.45 47.59
C ASP A 404 11.14 -16.40 46.46
N ASN A 405 11.05 -17.69 46.80
CA ASN A 405 10.37 -18.68 45.98
C ASN A 405 8.87 -18.58 46.23
N ASP A 406 8.05 -18.82 45.22
CA ASP A 406 7.08 -19.89 45.39
C ASP A 406 6.82 -20.66 44.09
N ASN A 407 6.65 -21.96 44.23
CA ASN A 407 6.54 -22.92 43.12
C ASN A 407 5.40 -23.89 43.40
N THR A 408 4.28 -23.72 42.68
CA THR A 408 3.19 -24.70 42.68
C THR A 408 2.71 -24.94 41.25
N ASN A 409 3.20 -26.01 40.63
CA ASN A 409 2.39 -26.76 39.66
C ASN A 409 1.21 -27.37 40.41
N ASP A 410 0.02 -27.40 39.79
CA ASP A 410 -1.01 -28.37 40.13
C ASP A 410 -1.80 -28.75 38.86
N ASP A 411 -2.10 -30.03 38.71
CA ASP A 411 -2.70 -30.64 37.51
C ASP A 411 -4.23 -30.81 37.63
N GLY A 412 -4.95 -30.67 36.52
CA GLY A 412 -6.33 -31.16 36.34
C GLY A 412 -7.26 -30.21 35.56
N GLY A 413 -8.22 -30.67 34.74
CA GLY A 413 -8.62 -32.04 34.41
C GLY A 413 -10.15 -32.19 34.29
N GLY A 414 -10.67 -32.53 33.10
CA GLY A 414 -12.13 -32.60 32.79
C GLY A 414 -12.61 -31.30 32.13
N GLY A 415 -13.38 -31.30 31.04
CA GLY A 415 -14.60 -32.07 30.76
C GLY A 415 -15.78 -31.09 30.90
N SER A 416 -16.64 -30.85 29.90
CA SER A 416 -17.50 -31.84 29.23
C SER A 416 -18.03 -31.31 27.89
N ASP A 417 -18.62 -32.19 27.09
CA ASP A 417 -19.41 -31.86 25.91
C ASP A 417 -20.68 -31.05 26.26
N ASP A 418 -21.13 -30.21 25.33
CA ASP A 418 -22.58 -30.04 25.08
C ASP A 418 -22.78 -29.71 23.59
N ASN A 419 -23.38 -30.66 22.86
CA ASN A 419 -24.02 -30.38 21.59
C ASN A 419 -25.40 -29.82 21.89
N ASP A 420 -25.79 -28.71 21.24
CA ASP A 420 -27.21 -28.46 21.01
C ASP A 420 -27.48 -28.24 19.52
N ASN A 421 -28.35 -29.10 18.99
CA ASN A 421 -28.66 -29.24 17.59
C ASN A 421 -30.18 -29.32 17.46
N THR A 422 -30.82 -28.18 17.25
CA THR A 422 -32.26 -28.09 17.03
C THR A 422 -32.55 -27.59 15.62
N ASN A 423 -32.68 -28.54 14.70
CA ASN A 423 -33.62 -28.37 13.59
C ASN A 423 -35.03 -28.38 14.20
N ASP A 424 -35.88 -27.47 13.77
CA ASP A 424 -37.34 -27.65 13.80
C ASP A 424 -37.91 -27.21 12.45
N ASP A 425 -38.87 -27.98 11.96
CA ASP A 425 -39.37 -27.96 10.58
C ASP A 425 -40.50 -26.95 10.33
N ASP A 426 -40.79 -26.75 9.04
CA ASP A 426 -42.10 -26.44 8.43
C ASP A 426 -43.03 -25.39 9.08
N ASP A 427 -43.37 -24.34 8.31
CA ASP A 427 -44.80 -24.10 8.04
C ASP A 427 -45.11 -23.43 6.69
N ASP A 428 -46.24 -23.84 6.12
CA ASP A 428 -46.74 -23.48 4.78
C ASP A 428 -47.26 -22.03 4.71
N ASN A 429 -47.02 -21.29 3.61
CA ASN A 429 -48.06 -20.38 3.13
C ASN A 429 -48.12 -20.19 1.60
N ARG A 430 -49.27 -20.55 1.04
CA ARG A 430 -49.59 -20.45 -0.40
C ARG A 430 -50.50 -19.24 -0.68
N GLY A 431 -49.93 -18.15 -1.16
CA GLY A 431 -50.68 -16.98 -1.66
C GLY A 431 -50.95 -17.03 -3.17
N ARG A 432 -52.18 -17.37 -3.60
CA ARG A 432 -52.62 -17.28 -5.02
C ARG A 432 -53.55 -16.07 -5.25
N GLY A 433 -53.27 -15.28 -6.29
CA GLY A 433 -54.18 -14.28 -6.88
C GLY A 433 -53.48 -13.56 -8.04
N ARG A 434 -53.67 -13.87 -9.34
CA ARG A 434 -54.87 -13.80 -10.21
C ARG A 434 -55.55 -12.42 -10.29
N GLY A 435 -55.39 -11.77 -11.44
CA GLY A 435 -56.44 -10.97 -12.08
C GLY A 435 -56.11 -9.49 -12.33
N GLY A 436 -56.11 -9.08 -13.60
CA GLY A 436 -55.95 -7.68 -14.02
C GLY A 436 -55.52 -7.58 -15.47
N ARG A 437 -56.47 -7.35 -16.38
CA ARG A 437 -56.27 -7.12 -17.83
C ARG A 437 -57.23 -6.00 -18.25
N ASP A 438 -56.92 -5.36 -19.38
CA ASP A 438 -57.71 -4.32 -20.07
C ASP A 438 -57.63 -2.96 -19.30
N ASP A 439 -57.09 -1.86 -19.83
CA ASP A 439 -57.17 -1.24 -21.17
C ASP A 439 -55.85 -0.61 -21.66
#